data_AF-A0A4V3EAC9-F1
#
_entry.id   AF-A0A4V3EAC9-F1
#
_cell.length_a   1.000
_cell.length_b   1.000
_cell.length_c   1.000
_cell.angle_alpha   90.00
_cell.angle_beta   90.00
_cell.angle_gamma   90.00
#
_symmetry.space_group_name_H-M   'P 1'
#
loop_
_entity.id
_entity.type
_entity.pdbx_description
1 polymer ?
#
loop_
_entity_poly.entity_id
_entity_poly.type
_entity_poly.pdbx_seq_one_letter_code
_entity_poly.pdbx_strand_id
1 'polypeptide(L)'
;MSGLRLESGEYVELQAGTRPDELLAFVAAHHRIEDRHGRTPRGLRVQFDEPLPPHLLRAIGDAVEAFPEVEVYAYDRADPDLAWTALLPRVQRLSLSTMRTESFAPLSDLVELRELSLPETLSRRPSLAPLAALTRLEELGIPVHERGFEVVAGLPALRHLGLYASRAASFEALAGHRTLESLSFGFGRVRDLRPLSRIPHLRELGFWRVSRFEDEHAQALGELAGLESLSIADQPRITSLDPLTQAPAATMRRLELDGLRGLRSASFLERLPALEELMVLDSGAVPKVSPSSAPGTAGD
;
A
#
# COMPACT_ATOMS: atom_id res chain seq x y z
N MET A 1 -28.98 -17.97 -16.00
CA MET A 1 -27.59 -18.27 -15.60
C MET A 1 -27.15 -17.12 -14.71
N SER A 2 -26.50 -17.40 -13.59
CA SER A 2 -25.99 -16.36 -12.68
C SER A 2 -24.96 -15.51 -13.44
N GLY A 3 -25.05 -14.19 -13.31
CA GLY A 3 -24.10 -13.26 -13.92
C GLY A 3 -22.86 -13.04 -13.06
N LEU A 4 -22.92 -13.45 -11.79
CA LEU A 4 -21.79 -13.42 -10.87
C LEU A 4 -20.85 -14.58 -11.15
N ARG A 5 -19.56 -14.27 -11.32
CA ARG A 5 -18.52 -15.29 -11.34
C ARG A 5 -17.70 -15.18 -10.06
N LEU A 6 -17.98 -16.10 -9.15
CA LEU A 6 -17.16 -16.37 -7.97
C LEU A 6 -15.85 -16.99 -8.42
N GLU A 7 -14.74 -16.29 -8.22
CA GLU A 7 -13.42 -16.83 -8.52
C GLU A 7 -12.62 -17.17 -7.25
N SER A 8 -12.92 -16.52 -6.13
CA SER A 8 -12.41 -16.89 -4.81
C SER A 8 -13.37 -16.43 -3.69
N GLY A 9 -13.13 -16.87 -2.46
CA GLY A 9 -13.82 -16.31 -1.28
C GLY A 9 -13.47 -14.86 -0.98
N GLU A 10 -12.60 -14.23 -1.79
CA GLU A 10 -12.07 -12.89 -1.58
C GLU A 10 -12.62 -11.84 -2.57
N TYR A 11 -13.12 -12.26 -3.74
CA TYR A 11 -13.66 -11.35 -4.73
C TYR A 11 -14.75 -11.97 -5.60
N VAL A 12 -15.57 -11.09 -6.18
CA VAL A 12 -16.60 -11.42 -7.16
C VAL A 12 -16.43 -10.60 -8.44
N GLU A 13 -16.41 -11.28 -9.58
CA GLU A 13 -16.37 -10.66 -10.89
C GLU A 13 -17.80 -10.37 -11.38
N LEU A 14 -18.07 -9.11 -11.72
CA LEU A 14 -19.34 -8.68 -12.27
C LEU A 14 -19.31 -8.72 -13.79
N GLN A 15 -20.42 -9.18 -14.37
CA GLN A 15 -20.66 -9.16 -15.80
C GLN A 15 -21.82 -8.22 -16.09
N ALA A 16 -21.89 -7.65 -17.30
CA ALA A 16 -22.96 -6.73 -17.68
C ALA A 16 -24.39 -7.33 -17.53
N GLY A 17 -24.51 -8.66 -17.55
CA GLY A 17 -25.76 -9.40 -17.34
C GLY A 17 -26.11 -9.70 -15.88
N THR A 18 -25.27 -9.31 -14.91
CA THR A 18 -25.55 -9.54 -13.48
C THR A 18 -26.79 -8.76 -13.03
N ARG A 19 -27.69 -9.44 -12.32
CA ARG A 19 -28.89 -8.81 -11.77
C ARG A 19 -28.55 -8.05 -10.47
N PRO A 20 -29.07 -6.83 -10.28
CA PRO A 20 -28.89 -6.05 -9.04
C PRO A 20 -29.18 -6.84 -7.75
N ASP A 21 -30.33 -7.51 -7.67
CA ASP A 21 -30.72 -8.27 -6.47
C ASP A 21 -29.78 -9.43 -6.16
N GLU A 22 -29.18 -10.01 -7.20
CA GLU A 22 -28.22 -11.10 -7.09
C GLU A 22 -26.89 -10.59 -6.50
N LEU A 23 -26.42 -9.43 -6.97
CA LEU A 23 -25.25 -8.76 -6.41
C LEU A 23 -25.47 -8.39 -4.94
N LEU A 24 -26.59 -7.74 -4.62
CA LEU A 24 -26.89 -7.28 -3.27
C LEU A 24 -27.00 -8.45 -2.29
N ALA A 25 -27.71 -9.51 -2.67
CA ALA A 25 -27.81 -10.73 -1.85
C ALA A 25 -26.44 -11.39 -1.64
N PHE A 26 -25.61 -11.42 -2.69
CA PHE A 26 -24.27 -11.99 -2.60
C PHE A 26 -23.37 -11.18 -1.66
N VAL A 27 -23.30 -9.86 -1.82
CA VAL A 27 -22.51 -8.98 -0.96
C VAL A 27 -22.98 -9.09 0.49
N ALA A 28 -24.29 -9.06 0.74
CA ALA A 28 -24.84 -9.18 2.10
C ALA A 28 -24.43 -10.48 2.82
N ALA A 29 -24.17 -11.55 2.07
CA ALA A 29 -23.72 -12.83 2.63
C ALA A 29 -22.19 -12.95 2.76
N HIS A 30 -21.40 -12.16 2.03
CA HIS A 30 -19.94 -12.36 1.89
C HIS A 30 -19.09 -11.09 2.09
N HIS A 31 -19.70 -9.96 2.50
CA HIS A 31 -19.01 -8.67 2.57
C HIS A 31 -17.79 -8.64 3.52
N ARG A 32 -17.68 -9.59 4.46
CA ARG A 32 -16.52 -9.74 5.35
C ARG A 32 -15.76 -11.03 5.04
N ILE A 33 -14.45 -10.89 4.88
CA ILE A 33 -13.54 -12.01 4.73
C ILE A 33 -12.74 -12.12 6.03
N GLU A 34 -13.01 -13.17 6.80
CA GLU A 34 -12.22 -13.50 7.97
C GLU A 34 -10.88 -14.11 7.53
N ASP A 35 -9.76 -13.46 7.86
CA ASP A 35 -8.44 -14.04 7.63
C ASP A 35 -8.15 -15.08 8.74
N ARG A 36 -7.78 -16.29 8.32
CA ARG A 36 -7.36 -17.39 9.21
C ARG A 36 -6.00 -17.15 9.88
N HIS A 37 -5.30 -16.07 9.55
CA HIS A 37 -3.93 -15.77 10.02
C HIS A 37 -3.80 -14.49 10.88
N GLY A 38 -4.91 -13.96 11.40
CA GLY A 38 -4.85 -12.84 12.36
C GLY A 38 -4.44 -11.49 11.77
N ARG A 39 -4.52 -11.30 10.44
CA ARG A 39 -4.41 -9.99 9.81
C ARG A 39 -5.73 -9.23 9.89
N THR A 40 -5.69 -7.92 9.68
CA THR A 40 -6.87 -7.04 9.62
C THR A 40 -7.91 -7.61 8.66
N PRO A 41 -9.18 -7.81 9.09
CA PRO A 41 -10.24 -8.29 8.23
C PRO A 41 -10.36 -7.43 6.97
N ARG A 42 -10.48 -8.08 5.81
CA ARG A 42 -10.73 -7.40 4.53
C ARG A 42 -12.17 -7.62 4.15
N GLY A 43 -12.85 -6.62 3.62
CA GLY A 43 -14.15 -6.88 3.02
C GLY A 43 -14.04 -7.29 1.55
N LEU A 44 -15.13 -7.88 1.05
CA LEU A 44 -15.27 -8.42 -0.29
C LEU A 44 -14.84 -7.41 -1.35
N ARG A 45 -14.08 -7.88 -2.34
CA ARG A 45 -13.81 -7.12 -3.55
C ARG A 45 -14.88 -7.39 -4.61
N VAL A 46 -15.57 -6.33 -5.04
CA VAL A 46 -16.48 -6.32 -6.18
C VAL A 46 -15.72 -5.73 -7.36
N GLN A 47 -15.50 -6.53 -8.41
CA GLN A 47 -14.66 -6.11 -9.54
C GLN A 47 -15.31 -6.27 -10.91
N PHE A 48 -14.84 -5.46 -11.85
CA PHE A 48 -15.31 -5.44 -13.24
C PHE A 48 -14.22 -4.91 -14.20
N ASP A 49 -14.19 -5.48 -15.40
CA ASP A 49 -13.22 -5.16 -16.46
C ASP A 49 -13.80 -4.41 -17.66
N GLU A 50 -15.12 -4.30 -17.74
CA GLU A 50 -15.86 -3.62 -18.80
C GLU A 50 -16.86 -2.61 -18.22
N PRO A 51 -17.31 -1.61 -19.02
CA PRO A 51 -18.36 -0.69 -18.59
C PRO A 51 -19.64 -1.42 -18.19
N LEU A 52 -20.08 -1.19 -16.96
CA LEU A 52 -21.32 -1.78 -16.44
C LEU A 52 -22.53 -0.88 -16.73
N PRO A 53 -23.73 -1.46 -16.92
CA PRO A 53 -24.93 -0.66 -17.11
C PRO A 53 -25.29 0.14 -15.84
N PRO A 54 -25.93 1.32 -15.95
CA PRO A 54 -26.18 2.20 -14.81
C PRO A 54 -26.95 1.58 -13.63
N HIS A 55 -27.86 0.64 -13.90
CA HIS A 55 -28.61 -0.04 -12.84
C HIS A 55 -27.73 -0.96 -11.98
N LEU A 56 -26.71 -1.57 -12.58
CA LEU A 56 -25.76 -2.42 -11.86
C LEU A 56 -24.76 -1.55 -11.08
N LEU A 57 -24.31 -0.43 -11.66
CA LEU A 57 -23.50 0.56 -10.93
C LEU A 57 -24.24 1.12 -9.71
N ARG A 58 -25.54 1.40 -9.82
CA ARG A 58 -26.37 1.79 -8.65
C ARG A 58 -26.43 0.70 -7.59
N ALA A 59 -26.55 -0.56 -8.00
CA ALA A 59 -26.53 -1.68 -7.07
C ALA A 59 -25.18 -1.84 -6.34
N ILE A 60 -24.06 -1.54 -7.01
CA ILE A 60 -22.75 -1.42 -6.33
C ILE A 60 -22.79 -0.26 -5.33
N GLY A 61 -23.41 0.87 -5.68
CA GLY A 61 -23.61 2.02 -4.80
C GLY A 61 -24.37 1.68 -3.53
N ASP A 62 -25.51 1.01 -3.68
CA ASP A 62 -26.32 0.52 -2.57
C ASP A 62 -25.52 -0.48 -1.70
N ALA A 63 -24.72 -1.34 -2.33
CA ALA A 63 -23.87 -2.31 -1.65
C ALA A 63 -22.78 -1.64 -0.79
N VAL A 64 -22.03 -0.67 -1.34
CA VAL A 64 -20.96 0.02 -0.58
C VAL A 64 -21.52 0.97 0.48
N GLU A 65 -22.75 1.47 0.31
CA GLU A 65 -23.45 2.23 1.34
C GLU A 65 -23.89 1.34 2.51
N ALA A 66 -24.39 0.14 2.23
CA ALA A 66 -24.78 -0.84 3.25
C ALA A 66 -23.58 -1.53 3.93
N PHE A 67 -22.50 -1.75 3.17
CA PHE A 67 -21.31 -2.48 3.60
C PHE A 67 -20.05 -1.67 3.23
N PRO A 68 -19.65 -0.68 4.04
CA PRO A 68 -18.53 0.21 3.73
C PRO A 68 -17.18 -0.49 3.62
N GLU A 69 -17.07 -1.69 4.19
CA GLU A 69 -15.93 -2.56 4.00
C GLU A 69 -15.91 -3.22 2.62
N VAL A 70 -16.83 -2.99 1.68
CA VAL A 70 -16.67 -3.55 0.32
C VAL A 70 -15.63 -2.73 -0.45
N GLU A 71 -14.69 -3.41 -1.13
CA GLU A 71 -13.78 -2.77 -2.07
C GLU A 71 -14.39 -2.79 -3.47
N VAL A 72 -14.36 -1.65 -4.16
CA VAL A 72 -14.68 -1.59 -5.60
C VAL A 72 -13.37 -1.60 -6.37
N TYR A 73 -13.21 -2.56 -7.28
CA TYR A 73 -12.02 -2.68 -8.13
C TYR A 73 -12.38 -2.64 -9.61
N ALA A 74 -11.97 -1.58 -10.30
CA ALA A 74 -12.20 -1.41 -11.74
C ALA A 74 -10.88 -1.58 -12.50
N TYR A 75 -10.85 -2.40 -13.55
CA TYR A 75 -9.63 -2.71 -14.27
C TYR A 75 -9.80 -2.83 -15.80
N ASP A 76 -8.69 -2.94 -16.52
CA ASP A 76 -8.62 -3.09 -17.98
C ASP A 76 -9.42 -2.01 -18.77
N ARG A 77 -10.61 -2.37 -19.26
CA ARG A 77 -11.48 -1.53 -20.09
C ARG A 77 -12.64 -0.93 -19.31
N ALA A 78 -12.65 -1.06 -17.98
CA ALA A 78 -13.54 -0.29 -17.14
C ALA A 78 -13.34 1.20 -17.45
N ASP A 79 -14.45 1.88 -17.74
CA ASP A 79 -14.53 3.21 -18.36
C ASP A 79 -13.38 4.16 -17.95
N PRO A 80 -12.54 4.61 -18.92
CA PRO A 80 -11.34 5.39 -18.64
C PRO A 80 -11.63 6.74 -17.97
N ASP A 81 -12.81 7.31 -18.16
CA ASP A 81 -13.16 8.65 -17.67
C ASP A 81 -13.68 8.64 -16.23
N LEU A 82 -13.81 7.47 -15.61
CA LEU A 82 -14.29 7.28 -14.24
C LEU A 82 -15.68 7.88 -13.97
N ALA A 83 -16.50 8.13 -14.99
CA ALA A 83 -17.80 8.79 -14.84
C ALA A 83 -18.77 7.99 -13.96
N TRP A 84 -18.62 6.66 -13.94
CA TRP A 84 -19.38 5.75 -13.08
C TRP A 84 -19.19 6.03 -11.58
N THR A 85 -18.08 6.63 -11.16
CA THR A 85 -17.81 6.95 -9.75
C THR A 85 -18.85 7.90 -9.15
N ALA A 86 -19.49 8.74 -9.97
CA ALA A 86 -20.58 9.61 -9.55
C ALA A 86 -21.81 8.85 -9.01
N LEU A 87 -21.95 7.56 -9.32
CA LEU A 87 -23.01 6.70 -8.79
C LEU A 87 -22.63 6.02 -7.48
N LEU A 88 -21.41 6.22 -6.98
CA LEU A 88 -20.87 5.58 -5.78
C LEU A 88 -20.34 6.61 -4.75
N PRO A 89 -21.08 7.67 -4.41
CA PRO A 89 -20.57 8.77 -3.58
C PRO A 89 -20.18 8.35 -2.15
N ARG A 90 -20.59 7.15 -1.71
CA ARG A 90 -20.31 6.58 -0.38
C ARG A 90 -19.17 5.56 -0.37
N VAL A 91 -18.52 5.31 -1.51
CA VAL A 91 -17.42 4.34 -1.58
C VAL A 91 -16.29 4.76 -0.64
N GLN A 92 -15.85 3.83 0.22
CA GLN A 92 -14.73 4.05 1.13
C GLN A 92 -13.44 3.41 0.63
N ARG A 93 -13.53 2.37 -0.20
CA ARG A 93 -12.39 1.58 -0.67
C ARG A 93 -12.45 1.39 -2.18
N LEU A 94 -11.53 2.02 -2.89
CA LEU A 94 -11.50 2.06 -4.35
C LEU A 94 -10.11 1.69 -4.86
N SER A 95 -10.06 0.74 -5.78
CA SER A 95 -8.85 0.37 -6.49
C SER A 95 -9.08 0.45 -8.00
N LEU A 96 -8.12 1.03 -8.71
CA LEU A 96 -8.19 1.25 -10.14
C LEU A 96 -6.96 0.60 -10.81
N SER A 97 -7.19 -0.17 -11.87
CA SER A 97 -6.17 -0.76 -12.74
C SER A 97 -6.50 -0.52 -14.22
N THR A 98 -6.80 0.75 -14.51
CA THR A 98 -7.24 1.24 -15.82
C THR A 98 -6.12 2.07 -16.46
N MET A 99 -5.30 1.43 -17.30
CA MET A 99 -4.17 2.10 -17.99
C MET A 99 -4.60 3.29 -18.86
N ARG A 100 -5.87 3.30 -19.29
CA ARG A 100 -6.43 4.30 -20.20
C ARG A 100 -7.00 5.54 -19.50
N THR A 101 -6.97 5.60 -18.17
CA THR A 101 -7.48 6.77 -17.44
C THR A 101 -6.63 8.00 -17.72
N GLU A 102 -7.26 9.04 -18.25
CA GLU A 102 -6.58 10.29 -18.60
C GLU A 102 -6.64 11.33 -17.48
N SER A 103 -7.67 11.26 -16.63
CA SER A 103 -7.95 12.23 -15.57
C SER A 103 -8.55 11.56 -14.33
N PHE A 104 -8.14 12.03 -13.15
CA PHE A 104 -8.70 11.64 -11.87
C PHE A 104 -9.72 12.65 -11.31
N ALA A 105 -10.18 13.61 -12.13
CA ALA A 105 -11.09 14.67 -11.68
C ALA A 105 -12.35 14.16 -10.94
N PRO A 106 -13.04 13.08 -11.39
CA PRO A 106 -14.22 12.56 -10.69
C PRO A 106 -13.95 12.09 -9.26
N LEU A 107 -12.70 11.76 -8.91
CA LEU A 107 -12.38 11.32 -7.55
C LEU A 107 -12.59 12.42 -6.50
N SER A 108 -12.60 13.70 -6.90
CA SER A 108 -12.80 14.81 -5.97
C SER A 108 -14.18 14.79 -5.27
N ASP A 109 -15.16 14.11 -5.85
CA ASP A 109 -16.50 13.97 -5.27
C ASP A 109 -16.61 12.82 -4.25
N LEU A 110 -15.62 11.93 -4.20
CA LEU A 110 -15.62 10.73 -3.35
C LEU A 110 -15.06 11.00 -1.94
N VAL A 111 -15.62 12.01 -1.26
CA VAL A 111 -15.13 12.54 0.02
C VAL A 111 -15.16 11.56 1.20
N GLU A 112 -15.81 10.41 1.01
CA GLU A 112 -15.89 9.30 1.98
C GLU A 112 -14.76 8.28 1.81
N LEU A 113 -13.90 8.41 0.79
CA LEU A 113 -12.77 7.50 0.56
C LEU A 113 -11.82 7.47 1.76
N ARG A 114 -11.47 6.24 2.16
CA ARG A 114 -10.47 5.88 3.18
C ARG A 114 -9.29 5.15 2.56
N GLU A 115 -9.52 4.30 1.57
CA GLU A 115 -8.50 3.54 0.88
C GLU A 115 -8.59 3.79 -0.62
N LEU A 116 -7.48 4.20 -1.23
CA LEU A 116 -7.40 4.47 -2.67
C LEU A 116 -6.13 3.88 -3.27
N SER A 117 -6.28 3.07 -4.31
CA SER A 117 -5.18 2.65 -5.18
C SER A 117 -5.40 3.15 -6.61
N LEU A 118 -4.49 3.97 -7.12
CA LEU A 118 -4.51 4.49 -8.49
C LEU A 118 -3.47 3.79 -9.35
N PRO A 119 -3.71 3.51 -10.64
CA PRO A 119 -2.79 2.79 -11.52
C PRO A 119 -1.75 3.70 -12.17
N GLU A 120 -0.71 3.10 -12.75
CA GLU A 120 0.06 3.79 -13.80
C GLU A 120 -0.86 4.04 -15.00
N THR A 121 -0.86 5.28 -15.49
CA THR A 121 -1.69 5.69 -16.63
C THR A 121 -0.84 5.88 -17.87
N LEU A 122 -1.42 5.65 -19.05
CA LEU A 122 -0.81 6.07 -20.32
C LEU A 122 -0.73 7.59 -20.48
N SER A 123 -1.53 8.33 -19.70
CA SER A 123 -1.41 9.79 -19.61
C SER A 123 0.00 10.16 -19.16
N ARG A 124 0.65 11.06 -19.91
CA ARG A 124 2.01 11.49 -19.59
C ARG A 124 2.09 12.35 -18.32
N ARG A 125 0.96 12.87 -17.83
CA ARG A 125 0.86 13.79 -16.66
C ARG A 125 -0.53 13.76 -16.00
N PRO A 126 -0.99 12.64 -15.43
CA PRO A 126 -2.21 12.69 -14.62
C PRO A 126 -2.00 13.62 -13.42
N SER A 127 -3.00 14.45 -13.12
CA SER A 127 -2.96 15.38 -11.99
C SER A 127 -3.49 14.70 -10.73
N LEU A 128 -2.74 14.82 -9.63
CA LEU A 128 -3.20 14.39 -8.30
C LEU A 128 -4.00 15.46 -7.56
N ALA A 129 -4.22 16.65 -8.16
CA ALA A 129 -5.00 17.72 -7.54
C ALA A 129 -6.38 17.29 -6.99
N PRO A 130 -7.15 16.38 -7.64
CA PRO A 130 -8.43 15.92 -7.11
C PRO A 130 -8.34 15.25 -5.73
N LEU A 131 -7.18 14.69 -5.37
CA LEU A 131 -6.99 14.02 -4.08
C LEU A 131 -7.04 14.99 -2.90
N ALA A 132 -6.85 16.30 -3.12
CA ALA A 132 -6.93 17.30 -2.06
C ALA A 132 -8.31 17.37 -1.36
N ALA A 133 -9.37 16.90 -2.04
CA ALA A 133 -10.71 16.81 -1.46
C ALA A 133 -10.89 15.60 -0.52
N LEU A 134 -10.01 14.59 -0.60
CA LEU A 134 -10.12 13.31 0.11
C LEU A 134 -9.57 13.40 1.54
N THR A 135 -10.22 14.23 2.35
CA THR A 135 -9.77 14.53 3.72
C THR A 135 -9.87 13.35 4.70
N ARG A 136 -10.56 12.27 4.33
CA ARG A 136 -10.69 11.03 5.10
C ARG A 136 -9.78 9.90 4.62
N LEU A 137 -8.94 10.16 3.63
CA LEU A 137 -8.07 9.15 3.05
C LEU A 137 -6.98 8.74 4.03
N GLU A 138 -7.00 7.48 4.42
CA GLU A 138 -6.11 6.84 5.40
C GLU A 138 -5.02 6.01 4.72
N GLU A 139 -5.33 5.39 3.58
CA GLU A 139 -4.42 4.60 2.77
C GLU A 139 -4.39 5.06 1.31
N LEU A 140 -3.20 5.29 0.78
CA LEU A 140 -2.99 5.70 -0.61
C LEU A 140 -1.90 4.87 -1.27
N GLY A 141 -2.26 4.15 -2.33
CA GLY A 141 -1.34 3.52 -3.27
C GLY A 141 -1.30 4.28 -4.59
N ILE A 142 -0.14 4.80 -4.98
CA ILE A 142 0.01 5.50 -6.27
C ILE A 142 1.32 5.11 -6.96
N PRO A 143 1.36 5.06 -8.30
CA PRO A 143 2.61 5.21 -9.01
C PRO A 143 3.13 6.63 -8.75
N VAL A 144 4.43 6.79 -8.55
CA VAL A 144 4.93 8.15 -8.29
C VAL A 144 4.93 8.99 -9.55
N HIS A 145 4.23 10.12 -9.48
CA HIS A 145 4.28 11.19 -10.47
C HIS A 145 5.26 12.28 -10.05
N GLU A 146 6.05 12.81 -11.00
CA GLU A 146 7.03 13.89 -10.73
C GLU A 146 6.39 15.22 -10.30
N ARG A 147 5.07 15.38 -10.45
CA ARG A 147 4.34 16.62 -10.16
C ARG A 147 3.06 16.31 -9.38
N GLY A 148 2.73 17.17 -8.41
CA GLY A 148 1.51 17.04 -7.62
C GLY A 148 1.64 16.09 -6.42
N PHE A 149 2.85 15.59 -6.15
CA PHE A 149 3.13 14.80 -4.95
C PHE A 149 2.96 15.64 -3.68
N GLU A 150 3.05 16.97 -3.78
CA GLU A 150 2.77 17.91 -2.71
C GLU A 150 1.33 17.77 -2.16
N VAL A 151 0.39 17.27 -2.97
CA VAL A 151 -0.99 16.99 -2.50
C VAL A 151 -0.98 15.90 -1.42
N VAL A 152 -0.13 14.88 -1.58
CA VAL A 152 -0.01 13.77 -0.62
C VAL A 152 0.42 14.28 0.74
N ALA A 153 1.33 15.27 0.77
CA ALA A 153 1.79 15.92 1.99
C ALA A 153 0.69 16.67 2.77
N GLY A 154 -0.37 17.07 2.06
CA GLY A 154 -1.49 17.81 2.61
C GLY A 154 -2.66 16.94 3.10
N LEU A 155 -2.59 15.61 2.92
CA LEU A 155 -3.69 14.71 3.30
C LEU A 155 -3.73 14.52 4.83
N PRO A 156 -4.75 15.06 5.53
CA PRO A 156 -4.70 15.21 6.97
C PRO A 156 -4.94 13.91 7.75
N ALA A 157 -5.47 12.87 7.09
CA ALA A 157 -5.77 11.58 7.69
C ALA A 157 -4.86 10.45 7.19
N LEU A 158 -3.92 10.73 6.28
CA LEU A 158 -3.13 9.68 5.62
C LEU A 158 -2.16 9.03 6.61
N ARG A 159 -2.26 7.71 6.76
CA ARG A 159 -1.45 6.87 7.64
C ARG A 159 -0.53 5.93 6.87
N HIS A 160 -1.01 5.40 5.75
CA HIS A 160 -0.29 4.41 4.94
C HIS A 160 -0.11 4.92 3.52
N LEU A 161 1.15 4.99 3.06
CA LEU A 161 1.50 5.43 1.71
C LEU A 161 2.32 4.37 0.99
N GLY A 162 1.80 3.89 -0.14
CA GLY A 162 2.49 2.99 -1.06
C GLY A 162 2.87 3.69 -2.36
N LEU A 163 4.16 3.66 -2.70
CA LEU A 163 4.74 4.35 -3.86
C LEU A 163 5.47 3.37 -4.78
N TYR A 164 4.82 2.87 -5.81
CA TYR A 164 5.42 1.91 -6.73
C TYR A 164 5.93 2.59 -8.01
N ALA A 165 6.91 1.96 -8.68
CA ALA A 165 7.59 2.50 -9.88
C ALA A 165 8.11 3.94 -9.70
N SER A 166 8.74 4.21 -8.54
CA SER A 166 8.98 5.58 -8.09
C SER A 166 9.92 6.40 -9.00
N ARG A 167 9.34 7.35 -9.74
CA ARG A 167 10.09 8.45 -10.38
C ARG A 167 10.26 9.68 -9.49
N ALA A 168 9.90 9.63 -8.20
CA ALA A 168 10.13 10.77 -7.32
C ALA A 168 11.61 11.18 -7.36
N ALA A 169 11.84 12.50 -7.38
CA ALA A 169 13.17 13.05 -7.22
C ALA A 169 13.59 13.10 -5.74
N SER A 170 12.62 13.25 -4.83
CA SER A 170 12.85 13.43 -3.38
C SER A 170 11.59 13.17 -2.55
N PHE A 171 11.77 12.82 -1.27
CA PHE A 171 10.72 12.80 -0.25
C PHE A 171 10.54 14.11 0.52
N GLU A 172 11.16 15.22 0.06
CA GLU A 172 11.07 16.51 0.74
C GLU A 172 9.63 16.97 1.01
N ALA A 173 8.71 16.69 0.08
CA ALA A 173 7.29 17.01 0.27
C ALA A 173 6.68 16.30 1.48
N LEU A 174 7.14 15.09 1.84
CA LEU A 174 6.64 14.35 3.00
C LEU A 174 7.25 14.83 4.33
N ALA A 175 8.26 15.69 4.30
CA ALA A 175 8.90 16.16 5.53
C ALA A 175 7.88 16.85 6.45
N GLY A 176 7.77 16.38 7.69
CA GLY A 176 6.81 16.93 8.65
C GLY A 176 5.37 16.43 8.48
N HIS A 177 5.11 15.40 7.66
CA HIS A 177 3.79 14.80 7.54
C HIS A 177 3.27 14.35 8.91
N ARG A 178 2.08 14.83 9.30
CA ARG A 178 1.61 14.78 10.71
C ARG A 178 1.00 13.46 11.13
N THR A 179 0.58 12.62 10.19
CA THR A 179 -0.16 11.38 10.48
C THR A 179 0.43 10.15 9.81
N LEU A 180 1.49 10.30 9.00
CA LEU A 180 2.01 9.17 8.21
C LEU A 180 2.78 8.23 9.14
N GLU A 181 2.38 6.97 9.13
CA GLU A 181 2.91 5.91 9.99
C GLU A 181 3.66 4.85 9.22
N SER A 182 3.24 4.56 7.99
CA SER A 182 3.83 3.54 7.13
C SER A 182 4.11 4.08 5.73
N LEU A 183 5.34 3.91 5.27
CA LEU A 183 5.75 4.24 3.92
C LEU A 183 6.37 3.00 3.26
N SER A 184 5.82 2.60 2.11
CA SER A 184 6.43 1.60 1.24
C SER A 184 6.74 2.20 -0.11
N PHE A 185 7.92 1.93 -0.67
CA PHE A 185 8.26 2.40 -2.01
C PHE A 185 9.19 1.48 -2.79
N GLY A 186 9.06 1.42 -4.11
CA GLY A 186 9.96 0.59 -4.90
C GLY A 186 10.02 0.89 -6.38
N PHE A 187 10.91 0.16 -7.07
CA PHE A 187 11.18 0.33 -8.50
C PHE A 187 11.51 1.77 -8.89
N GLY A 188 12.38 2.43 -8.11
CA GLY A 188 12.60 3.87 -8.24
C GLY A 188 14.02 4.36 -8.11
N ARG A 189 14.18 5.69 -8.04
CA ARG A 189 15.48 6.39 -7.98
C ARG A 189 15.65 7.31 -6.77
N VAL A 190 14.66 7.39 -5.87
CA VAL A 190 14.79 8.14 -4.62
C VAL A 190 15.80 7.42 -3.73
N ARG A 191 16.91 8.09 -3.42
CA ARG A 191 17.94 7.53 -2.52
C ARG A 191 18.14 8.36 -1.26
N ASP A 192 17.68 9.60 -1.27
CA ASP A 192 17.74 10.45 -0.08
C ASP A 192 16.51 10.18 0.79
N LEU A 193 16.74 9.46 1.89
CA LEU A 193 15.70 9.14 2.88
C LEU A 193 15.71 10.09 4.07
N ARG A 194 16.64 11.05 4.14
CA ARG A 194 16.73 12.02 5.26
C ARG A 194 15.43 12.79 5.49
N PRO A 195 14.60 13.14 4.48
CA PRO A 195 13.31 13.76 4.76
C PRO A 195 12.38 12.94 5.67
N LEU A 196 12.51 11.61 5.66
CA LEU A 196 11.66 10.71 6.43
C LEU A 196 11.91 10.82 7.95
N SER A 197 13.11 11.23 8.39
CA SER A 197 13.40 11.45 9.82
C SER A 197 12.62 12.63 10.42
N ARG A 198 12.04 13.48 9.56
CA ARG A 198 11.18 14.59 9.96
C ARG A 198 9.70 14.21 10.05
N ILE A 199 9.34 12.94 9.84
CA ILE A 199 7.97 12.44 9.98
C ILE A 199 7.83 11.84 11.39
N PRO A 200 7.21 12.56 12.35
CA PRO A 200 7.27 12.20 13.77
C PRO A 200 6.60 10.86 14.12
N HIS A 201 5.69 10.38 13.26
CA HIS A 201 4.92 9.16 13.49
C HIS A 201 5.33 7.99 12.59
N LEU A 202 6.38 8.13 11.77
CA LEU A 202 6.80 7.05 10.87
C LEU A 202 7.36 5.86 11.68
N ARG A 203 6.64 4.74 11.64
CA ARG A 203 6.98 3.49 12.34
C ARG A 203 7.40 2.38 11.40
N GLU A 204 6.91 2.39 10.16
CA GLU A 204 7.15 1.33 9.20
C GLU A 204 7.73 1.89 7.91
N LEU A 205 8.82 1.27 7.46
CA LEU A 205 9.48 1.60 6.20
C LEU A 205 9.74 0.33 5.40
N GLY A 206 9.16 0.25 4.21
CA GLY A 206 9.42 -0.80 3.24
C GLY A 206 10.04 -0.22 1.97
N PHE A 207 11.13 -0.80 1.46
CA PHE A 207 11.56 -0.45 0.12
C PHE A 207 12.26 -1.54 -0.66
N TRP A 208 12.05 -1.53 -1.98
CA TRP A 208 12.58 -2.56 -2.86
C TRP A 208 13.02 -2.04 -4.23
N ARG A 209 14.05 -2.69 -4.79
CA ARG A 209 14.60 -2.40 -6.12
C ARG A 209 14.86 -0.91 -6.40
N VAL A 210 15.40 -0.18 -5.42
CA VAL A 210 15.83 1.20 -5.58
C VAL A 210 17.16 1.26 -6.35
N SER A 211 17.16 1.91 -7.50
CA SER A 211 18.28 1.90 -8.42
C SER A 211 19.52 2.55 -7.81
N ARG A 212 20.64 1.82 -7.71
CA ARG A 212 21.92 2.27 -7.14
C ARG A 212 21.78 2.82 -5.70
N PHE A 213 20.91 2.22 -4.90
CA PHE A 213 20.92 2.44 -3.46
C PHE A 213 22.09 1.66 -2.85
N GLU A 214 22.90 2.32 -2.02
CA GLU A 214 24.20 1.84 -1.53
C GLU A 214 24.41 2.37 -0.10
N ASP A 215 25.49 1.98 0.58
CA ASP A 215 25.73 2.26 2.01
C ASP A 215 25.67 3.75 2.39
N GLU A 216 26.10 4.65 1.50
CA GLU A 216 26.00 6.11 1.72
C GLU A 216 24.55 6.57 1.89
N HIS A 217 23.63 5.96 1.14
CA HIS A 217 22.20 6.26 1.22
C HIS A 217 21.55 5.60 2.43
N ALA A 218 22.02 4.40 2.80
CA ALA A 218 21.55 3.68 3.97
C ALA A 218 21.87 4.41 5.29
N GLN A 219 22.82 5.35 5.32
CA GLN A 219 23.10 6.18 6.50
C GLN A 219 21.86 6.89 7.04
N ALA A 220 20.97 7.34 6.15
CA ALA A 220 19.73 8.01 6.53
C ALA A 220 18.79 7.14 7.37
N LEU A 221 18.91 5.79 7.31
CA LEU A 221 18.15 4.89 8.17
C LEU A 221 18.48 5.09 9.65
N GLY A 222 19.71 5.51 9.96
CA GLY A 222 20.16 5.79 11.32
C GLY A 222 19.56 7.03 11.95
N GLU A 223 18.85 7.85 11.17
CA GLU A 223 18.13 9.05 11.64
C GLU A 223 16.67 8.77 12.01
N LEU A 224 16.14 7.58 11.69
CA LEU A 224 14.71 7.25 11.83
C LEU A 224 14.39 6.78 13.26
N ALA A 225 14.43 7.70 14.23
CA ALA A 225 14.31 7.40 15.66
C ALA A 225 13.03 6.67 16.09
N GLY A 226 11.94 6.79 15.32
CA GLY A 226 10.66 6.16 15.62
C GLY A 226 10.44 4.81 14.94
N LEU A 227 11.37 4.35 14.09
CA LEU A 227 11.17 3.20 13.21
C LEU A 227 11.12 1.89 14.00
N GLU A 228 10.04 1.15 13.83
CA GLU A 228 9.77 -0.13 14.51
C GLU A 228 9.83 -1.31 13.54
N SER A 229 9.47 -1.09 12.27
CA SER A 229 9.54 -2.11 11.23
C SER A 229 10.27 -1.62 10.00
N LEU A 230 11.21 -2.44 9.53
CA LEU A 230 11.97 -2.20 8.31
C LEU A 230 11.95 -3.44 7.42
N SER A 231 11.49 -3.27 6.18
CA SER A 231 11.57 -4.28 5.12
C SER A 231 12.41 -3.74 3.97
N ILE A 232 13.53 -4.40 3.66
CA ILE A 232 14.41 -4.02 2.56
C ILE A 232 14.57 -5.21 1.63
N ALA A 233 14.16 -5.04 0.37
CA ALA A 233 14.29 -6.06 -0.66
C ALA A 233 15.13 -5.61 -1.86
N ASP A 234 15.88 -6.54 -2.45
CA ASP A 234 16.61 -6.36 -3.71
C ASP A 234 17.52 -5.11 -3.73
N GLN A 235 18.31 -4.92 -2.67
CA GLN A 235 19.37 -3.89 -2.61
C GLN A 235 20.76 -4.55 -2.64
N PRO A 236 21.22 -5.04 -3.81
CA PRO A 236 22.44 -5.85 -3.91
C PRO A 236 23.74 -5.09 -3.59
N ARG A 237 23.68 -3.75 -3.44
CA ARG A 237 24.83 -2.88 -3.17
C ARG A 237 24.94 -2.42 -1.73
N ILE A 238 23.96 -2.75 -0.88
CA ILE A 238 24.09 -2.54 0.57
C ILE A 238 25.07 -3.60 1.09
N THR A 239 26.16 -3.16 1.72
CA THR A 239 27.16 -4.02 2.33
C THR A 239 27.13 -3.99 3.86
N SER A 240 26.54 -2.95 4.45
CA SER A 240 26.33 -2.81 5.90
C SER A 240 24.97 -2.18 6.24
N LEU A 241 24.40 -2.62 7.35
CA LEU A 241 23.22 -2.02 7.99
C LEU A 241 23.53 -1.47 9.40
N ASP A 242 24.81 -1.17 9.68
CA ASP A 242 25.22 -0.50 10.92
C ASP A 242 24.46 0.78 11.27
N PRO A 243 23.94 1.59 10.31
CA PRO A 243 23.07 2.72 10.64
C PRO A 243 21.87 2.35 11.52
N LEU A 244 21.35 1.12 11.44
CA LEU A 244 20.24 0.66 12.29
C LEU A 244 20.60 0.63 13.78
N THR A 245 21.90 0.63 14.11
CA THR A 245 22.40 0.65 15.50
C THR A 245 22.44 2.06 16.11
N GLN A 246 21.96 3.06 15.38
CA GLN A 246 21.86 4.46 15.81
C GLN A 246 20.48 4.76 16.41
N ALA A 247 19.75 5.77 15.89
CA ALA A 247 18.46 6.19 16.45
C ALA A 247 17.40 5.07 16.52
N PRO A 248 17.23 4.19 15.50
CA PRO A 248 16.20 3.15 15.57
C PRO A 248 16.57 1.94 16.45
N ALA A 249 17.77 1.87 17.03
CA ALA A 249 18.25 0.67 17.72
C ALA A 249 17.33 0.20 18.85
N ALA A 250 16.76 1.14 19.60
CA ALA A 250 15.88 0.86 20.73
C ALA A 250 14.40 0.62 20.34
N THR A 251 14.02 0.93 19.10
CA THR A 251 12.63 0.86 18.63
C THR A 251 12.39 -0.26 17.63
N MET A 252 13.43 -0.70 16.92
CA MET A 252 13.33 -1.74 15.89
C MET A 252 12.83 -3.07 16.46
N ARG A 253 11.63 -3.48 16.05
CA ARG A 253 10.94 -4.73 16.45
C ARG A 253 10.94 -5.77 15.34
N ARG A 254 10.77 -5.34 14.08
CA ARG A 254 10.66 -6.23 12.92
C ARG A 254 11.64 -5.84 11.84
N LEU A 255 12.48 -6.79 11.43
CA LEU A 255 13.43 -6.62 10.33
C LEU A 255 13.25 -7.72 9.28
N GLU A 256 12.94 -7.31 8.05
CA GLU A 256 12.88 -8.19 6.89
C GLU A 256 13.95 -7.79 5.88
N LEU A 257 14.81 -8.74 5.53
CA LEU A 257 15.90 -8.57 4.59
C LEU A 257 15.73 -9.59 3.46
N ASP A 258 15.43 -9.12 2.26
CA ASP A 258 15.30 -9.96 1.08
C ASP A 258 16.28 -9.53 -0.03
N GLY A 259 16.99 -10.48 -0.65
CA GLY A 259 17.86 -10.17 -1.79
C GLY A 259 19.02 -9.21 -1.49
N LEU A 260 19.45 -9.07 -0.22
CA LEU A 260 20.60 -8.23 0.16
C LEU A 260 21.94 -8.95 -0.06
N ARG A 261 22.19 -9.35 -1.31
CA ARG A 261 23.35 -10.18 -1.69
C ARG A 261 24.71 -9.53 -1.42
N GLY A 262 24.76 -8.19 -1.30
CA GLY A 262 25.97 -7.44 -0.98
C GLY A 262 26.32 -7.39 0.51
N LEU A 263 25.38 -7.74 1.39
CA LEU A 263 25.50 -7.59 2.84
C LEU A 263 26.61 -8.49 3.38
N ARG A 264 27.59 -7.93 4.09
CA ARG A 264 28.82 -8.62 4.51
C ARG A 264 28.90 -8.95 5.98
N SER A 265 28.07 -8.32 6.81
CA SER A 265 28.02 -8.59 8.25
C SER A 265 26.59 -8.50 8.77
N ALA A 266 26.29 -9.33 9.77
CA ALA A 266 25.08 -9.28 10.57
C ALA A 266 25.33 -8.77 12.01
N SER A 267 26.54 -8.29 12.32
CA SER A 267 26.94 -7.84 13.67
C SER A 267 26.06 -6.71 14.24
N PHE A 268 25.41 -5.94 13.37
CA PHE A 268 24.47 -4.90 13.78
C PHE A 268 23.26 -5.47 14.56
N LEU A 269 22.88 -6.73 14.33
CA LEU A 269 21.77 -7.40 15.02
C LEU A 269 22.01 -7.51 16.53
N GLU A 270 23.27 -7.66 16.97
CA GLU A 270 23.64 -7.71 18.39
C GLU A 270 23.35 -6.39 19.12
N ARG A 271 23.09 -5.32 18.36
CA ARG A 271 22.86 -3.97 18.86
C ARG A 271 21.42 -3.50 18.63
N LEU A 272 20.49 -4.43 18.37
CA LEU A 272 19.05 -4.20 18.26
C LEU A 272 18.30 -4.88 19.42
N PRO A 273 18.33 -4.33 20.65
CA PRO A 273 17.79 -4.99 21.85
C PRO A 273 16.27 -5.21 21.85
N ALA A 274 15.53 -4.51 20.98
CA ALA A 274 14.07 -4.61 20.87
C ALA A 274 13.59 -5.52 19.72
N LEU A 275 14.51 -6.18 18.99
CA LEU A 275 14.16 -6.97 17.82
C LEU A 275 13.41 -8.25 18.22
N GLU A 276 12.16 -8.35 17.79
CA GLU A 276 11.25 -9.46 18.08
C GLU A 276 11.14 -10.42 16.89
N GLU A 277 11.20 -9.88 15.67
CA GLU A 277 11.02 -10.64 14.44
C GLU A 277 12.10 -10.33 13.40
N LEU A 278 12.76 -11.39 12.93
CA LEU A 278 13.79 -11.32 11.89
C LEU A 278 13.46 -12.31 10.77
N MET A 279 13.27 -11.80 9.55
CA MET A 279 13.09 -12.60 8.35
C MET A 279 14.21 -12.31 7.34
N VAL A 280 14.84 -13.37 6.83
CA VAL A 280 16.03 -13.26 5.98
C VAL A 280 15.87 -14.19 4.78
N LEU A 281 15.74 -13.60 3.60
CA LEU A 281 15.59 -14.26 2.32
C LEU A 281 16.72 -13.80 1.39
N ASP A 282 17.34 -14.74 0.66
CA ASP A 282 18.36 -14.49 -0.38
C ASP A 282 19.41 -13.38 -0.07
N SER A 283 19.80 -13.26 1.19
CA SER A 283 20.69 -12.20 1.69
C SER A 283 22.04 -12.78 2.06
N GLY A 284 23.12 -12.00 1.87
CA GLY A 284 24.50 -12.50 1.93
C GLY A 284 24.92 -13.02 3.30
N ALA A 285 25.48 -12.14 4.13
CA ALA A 285 26.12 -12.51 5.39
C ALA A 285 25.18 -12.76 6.58
N VAL A 286 23.86 -12.73 6.36
CA VAL A 286 22.90 -12.97 7.43
C VAL A 286 22.56 -14.45 7.43
N PRO A 287 22.68 -15.16 8.57
CA PRO A 287 22.28 -16.56 8.65
C PRO A 287 20.86 -16.72 8.12
N LYS A 288 20.61 -17.71 7.26
CA LYS A 288 19.25 -18.08 6.85
C LYS A 288 18.49 -18.50 8.09
N VAL A 289 17.61 -17.64 8.59
CA VAL A 289 16.73 -17.97 9.71
C VAL A 289 15.59 -18.81 9.13
N SER A 290 15.58 -20.11 9.42
CA SER A 290 14.39 -20.94 9.19
C SER A 290 13.24 -20.39 10.04
N PRO A 291 11.99 -20.36 9.56
CA PRO A 291 10.86 -20.01 10.41
C PRO A 291 10.76 -21.05 11.52
N SER A 292 11.26 -20.70 12.71
CA SER A 292 11.22 -21.58 13.88
C SER A 292 9.78 -21.66 14.36
N SER A 293 9.28 -22.89 14.38
CA SER A 293 8.15 -23.36 15.18
C SER A 293 8.03 -22.62 16.51
N ALA A 294 6.79 -22.24 16.83
CA ALA A 294 6.38 -21.79 18.15
C ALA A 294 6.99 -22.66 19.26
N PRO A 295 7.32 -22.10 20.44
CA PRO A 295 7.83 -22.88 21.55
C PRO A 295 6.79 -23.94 21.91
N GLY A 296 7.16 -25.20 21.73
CA GLY A 296 6.40 -26.33 22.21
C GLY A 296 6.21 -26.19 23.71
N THR A 297 4.95 -26.17 24.14
CA THR A 297 4.58 -26.45 25.52
C THR A 297 5.02 -27.86 25.85
N ALA A 298 6.10 -28.00 26.62
CA ALA A 298 6.54 -29.24 27.24
C ALA A 298 6.31 -29.15 28.75
N GLY A 299 5.51 -30.07 29.30
CA GLY A 299 5.38 -30.46 30.73
C GLY A 299 4.90 -29.37 31.70
N ASP A 300 3.90 -29.58 32.55
CA ASP A 300 3.44 -30.80 33.23
C ASP A 300 1.92 -31.05 33.11
#